data_AF-A0A226DGE8-F1
#
_entry.id   AF-A0A226DGE8-F1
#
_cell.length_a   1.000
_cell.length_b   1.000
_cell.length_c   1.000
_cell.angle_alpha   90.00
_cell.angle_beta   90.00
_cell.angle_gamma   90.00
#
_symmetry.space_group_name_H-M   'P 1'
#
loop_
_entity.id
_entity.type
_entity.pdbx_description
1 polymer ?
#
loop_
_entity_poly.entity_id
_entity_poly.type
_entity_poly.pdbx_seq_one_letter_code
_entity_poly.pdbx_strand_id
1 'polypeptide(L)'
;MWLVVVVRCALNLLLVSSSLVHVEAEKIPLGAVFEQGTTQTQTAFKYALAVRNGPEEQRRGDVEFQAFVNVINTADAFKLSRIICHHFSRGVFAMVGAVSPESFDTFHSYANTFQMPFLTPWFPEKMVSSMLDFATSMKPEFHRALIDTIHYYGWRSIIYLYCNMEASLPTSPTNSSRKTQIWFLLL
;
A
#
# COMPACT_ATOMS: atom_id res chain seq x y z
N MET A 1 18.07 12.09 -64.58
CA MET A 1 17.01 12.86 -63.88
C MET A 1 16.12 11.98 -62.99
N TRP A 2 15.62 10.84 -63.45
CA TRP A 2 14.73 9.95 -62.67
C TRP A 2 15.34 9.36 -61.39
N LEU A 3 16.62 8.97 -61.41
CA LEU A 3 17.29 8.38 -60.25
C LEU A 3 17.40 9.33 -59.05
N VAL A 4 17.59 10.63 -59.30
CA VAL A 4 17.72 11.66 -58.25
C VAL A 4 16.38 11.92 -57.56
N VAL A 5 15.27 11.80 -58.31
CA VAL A 5 13.91 11.95 -57.78
C VAL A 5 13.54 10.75 -56.90
N VAL A 6 13.89 9.53 -57.33
CA VAL A 6 13.62 8.30 -56.56
C VAL A 6 14.41 8.29 -55.25
N VAL A 7 15.69 8.68 -55.28
CA VAL A 7 16.54 8.72 -54.07
C VAL A 7 16.06 9.81 -53.09
N ARG A 8 15.64 10.99 -53.58
CA ARG A 8 15.04 12.03 -52.71
C ARG A 8 13.71 11.61 -52.11
N CYS A 9 12.85 10.91 -52.87
CA CYS A 9 11.61 10.36 -52.35
C CYS A 9 11.87 9.30 -51.28
N ALA A 10 12.80 8.37 -51.51
CA ALA A 10 13.16 7.33 -50.54
C ALA A 10 13.76 7.91 -49.25
N LEU A 11 14.63 8.92 -49.37
CA LEU A 11 15.26 9.59 -48.22
C LEU A 11 14.23 10.39 -47.39
N ASN A 12 13.30 11.09 -48.06
CA ASN A 12 12.20 11.78 -47.37
C ASN A 12 11.22 10.79 -46.72
N LEU A 13 10.97 9.63 -47.34
CA LEU A 13 10.12 8.59 -46.76
C LEU A 13 10.75 7.97 -45.49
N LEU A 14 12.07 7.76 -45.50
CA LEU A 14 12.84 7.28 -44.33
C LEU A 14 12.96 8.33 -43.21
N LEU A 15 13.05 9.62 -43.56
CA LEU A 15 13.04 10.73 -42.58
C LEU A 15 11.67 10.96 -41.95
N VAL A 16 10.57 10.68 -42.67
CA VAL A 16 9.21 10.80 -42.13
C VAL A 16 8.89 9.64 -41.17
N SER A 17 9.45 8.45 -41.36
CA SER A 17 9.25 7.32 -40.43
C SER A 17 9.98 7.44 -39.09
N SER A 18 10.91 8.39 -38.94
CA SER A 18 11.68 8.59 -37.70
C SER A 18 11.09 9.64 -36.75
N SER A 19 9.99 10.30 -37.15
CA SER A 19 9.29 11.28 -36.31
C SER A 19 7.97 10.69 -35.83
N LEU A 20 7.79 10.61 -34.50
CA LEU A 20 6.61 10.13 -33.76
C LEU A 20 6.55 8.61 -33.46
N VAL A 21 7.57 8.11 -32.76
CA VAL A 21 7.27 7.18 -31.65
C VAL A 21 6.84 8.07 -30.48
N HIS A 22 5.53 8.30 -30.36
CA HIS A 22 4.99 8.91 -29.15
C HIS A 22 5.06 7.83 -28.07
N VAL A 23 6.02 7.94 -27.16
CA VAL A 23 6.09 7.09 -25.96
C VAL A 23 4.92 7.51 -25.09
N GLU A 24 3.77 6.84 -25.26
CA GLU A 24 2.64 6.98 -24.35
C GLU A 24 3.09 6.46 -22.98
N ALA A 25 2.90 7.27 -21.93
CA ALA A 25 3.32 6.92 -20.58
C ALA A 25 2.75 5.56 -20.17
N GLU A 26 3.62 4.66 -19.69
CA GLU A 26 3.19 3.34 -19.23
C GLU A 26 2.31 3.51 -18.00
N LYS A 27 1.06 3.07 -18.10
CA LYS A 27 0.07 3.13 -17.01
C LYS A 27 0.18 1.88 -16.15
N ILE A 28 0.59 2.05 -14.89
CA ILE A 28 0.66 0.96 -13.91
C ILE A 28 -0.62 0.93 -13.09
N PRO A 29 -1.49 -0.08 -13.26
CA PRO A 29 -2.68 -0.25 -12.45
C PRO A 29 -2.34 -0.71 -11.03
N LEU A 30 -2.89 0.00 -10.04
CA LEU A 30 -2.80 -0.30 -8.62
C LEU A 30 -4.19 -0.59 -8.06
N GLY A 31 -4.30 -1.58 -7.18
CA GLY A 31 -5.50 -1.78 -6.38
C GLY A 31 -5.39 -1.02 -5.07
N ALA A 32 -6.46 -0.37 -4.62
CA ALA A 32 -6.47 0.36 -3.36
C ALA A 32 -7.73 0.03 -2.55
N VAL A 33 -7.57 -0.51 -1.34
CA VAL A 33 -8.67 -0.91 -0.46
C VAL A 33 -8.63 -0.13 0.84
N PHE A 34 -9.71 0.54 1.20
CA PHE A 34 -9.81 1.34 2.42
C PHE A 34 -10.98 0.87 3.29
N GLU A 35 -10.75 0.82 4.60
CA GLU A 35 -11.80 0.60 5.57
C GLU A 35 -12.76 1.81 5.66
N GLN A 36 -14.04 1.54 5.89
CA GLN A 36 -15.03 2.59 6.14
C GLN A 36 -14.62 3.46 7.35
N GLY A 37 -14.64 4.78 7.18
CA GLY A 37 -14.22 5.73 8.21
C GLY A 37 -12.77 6.23 8.06
N THR A 38 -11.96 5.65 7.16
CA THR A 38 -10.56 6.08 6.93
C THR A 38 -10.42 7.18 5.86
N THR A 39 -11.28 8.20 5.90
CA THR A 39 -11.33 9.26 4.86
C THR A 39 -10.04 10.08 4.75
N GLN A 40 -9.33 10.27 5.86
CA GLN A 40 -8.05 10.98 5.89
C GLN A 40 -6.99 10.22 5.09
N THR A 41 -6.85 8.92 5.33
CA THR A 41 -5.89 8.06 4.62
C THR A 41 -6.22 7.93 3.14
N GLN A 42 -7.51 7.81 2.81
CA GLN A 42 -7.96 7.80 1.42
C GLN A 42 -7.64 9.11 0.70
N THR A 43 -7.86 10.26 1.36
CA THR A 43 -7.55 11.58 0.80
C THR A 43 -6.04 11.75 0.61
N ALA A 44 -5.23 11.35 1.59
CA ALA A 44 -3.78 11.38 1.51
C ALA A 44 -3.26 10.53 0.33
N PHE A 45 -3.82 9.34 0.13
CA PHE A 45 -3.48 8.48 -1.00
C PHE A 45 -3.82 9.12 -2.35
N LYS A 46 -5.03 9.68 -2.50
CA LYS A 46 -5.44 10.38 -3.72
C LYS A 46 -4.55 11.59 -4.02
N TYR A 47 -4.21 12.36 -2.99
CA TYR A 47 -3.29 13.49 -3.11
C TYR A 47 -1.90 13.03 -3.57
N ALA A 48 -1.36 11.98 -2.96
CA ALA A 48 -0.05 11.43 -3.34
C ALA A 48 -0.03 10.95 -4.80
N LEU A 49 -1.09 10.30 -5.28
CA LEU A 49 -1.22 9.92 -6.69
C LEU A 49 -1.32 11.12 -7.62
N ALA A 50 -2.09 12.14 -7.25
CA ALA A 50 -2.23 13.36 -8.05
C ALA A 50 -0.90 14.11 -8.18
N VAL A 51 -0.12 14.19 -7.09
CA VAL A 51 1.23 14.77 -7.10
C VAL A 51 2.17 13.94 -7.96
N ARG A 52 2.11 12.61 -7.85
CA ARG A 52 2.97 11.70 -8.63
C ARG A 52 2.65 11.72 -10.12
N ASN A 53 1.38 11.80 -10.49
CA ASN A 53 0.92 11.89 -11.88
C ASN A 53 0.88 13.32 -12.42
N GLY A 54 1.39 14.30 -11.64
CA GLY A 54 1.42 15.71 -12.02
C GLY A 54 2.35 16.01 -13.21
N PRO A 55 2.63 17.30 -13.47
CA PRO A 55 3.44 17.75 -14.61
C PRO A 55 4.82 17.06 -14.65
N GLU A 56 5.36 16.84 -15.86
CA GLU A 56 6.65 16.16 -16.07
C GLU A 56 7.79 16.71 -15.21
N GLU A 57 7.80 18.01 -14.96
CA GLU A 57 8.81 18.71 -14.16
C GLU A 57 8.90 18.18 -12.71
N GLN A 58 7.82 17.58 -12.21
CA GLN A 58 7.74 16.94 -10.89
C GLN A 58 7.71 15.39 -10.97
N ARG A 59 7.53 14.80 -12.16
CA ARG A 59 7.53 13.34 -12.34
C ARG A 59 8.95 12.80 -12.23
N ARG A 60 9.18 11.94 -11.24
CA ARG A 60 10.34 11.04 -11.24
C ARG A 60 10.05 9.82 -12.13
N GLY A 61 10.11 10.00 -13.45
CA GLY A 61 10.04 8.93 -14.46
C GLY A 61 8.78 8.91 -15.32
N ASP A 62 8.80 8.06 -16.34
CA ASP A 62 7.80 8.01 -17.42
C ASP A 62 6.59 7.13 -17.10
N VAL A 63 6.35 6.85 -15.81
CA VAL A 63 5.28 5.97 -15.32
C VAL A 63 4.11 6.73 -14.71
N GLU A 64 2.90 6.45 -15.19
CA GLU A 64 1.64 6.97 -14.63
C GLU A 64 0.95 5.89 -13.78
N PHE A 65 0.52 6.22 -12.56
CA PHE A 65 -0.20 5.25 -11.72
C PHE A 65 -1.71 5.39 -11.86
N GLN A 66 -2.39 4.31 -12.21
CA GLN A 66 -3.85 4.24 -12.25
C GLN A 66 -4.37 3.45 -11.05
N ALA A 67 -4.98 4.11 -10.06
CA ALA A 67 -5.48 3.41 -8.88
C ALA A 67 -6.99 3.10 -8.94
N PHE A 68 -7.34 1.84 -8.71
CA PHE A 68 -8.72 1.39 -8.50
C PHE A 68 -9.04 1.39 -7.00
N VAL A 69 -9.84 2.35 -6.56
CA VAL A 69 -10.15 2.56 -5.14
C VAL A 69 -11.46 1.90 -4.75
N ASN A 70 -11.45 1.06 -3.72
CA ASN A 70 -12.61 0.42 -3.13
C ASN A 70 -12.68 0.72 -1.62
N VAL A 71 -13.83 1.22 -1.15
CA VAL A 71 -14.09 1.48 0.28
C VAL A 71 -15.09 0.45 0.78
N ILE A 72 -14.70 -0.38 1.75
CA ILE A 72 -15.52 -1.47 2.26
C ILE A 72 -15.44 -1.56 3.78
N ASN A 73 -16.41 -2.22 4.39
CA ASN A 73 -16.26 -2.65 5.78
C ASN A 73 -15.34 -3.88 5.80
N THR A 74 -14.12 -3.72 6.31
CA THR A 74 -13.09 -4.78 6.29
C THR A 74 -13.37 -5.88 7.31
N ALA A 75 -14.21 -5.62 8.32
CA ALA A 75 -14.68 -6.65 9.26
C ALA A 75 -15.49 -7.78 8.58
N ASP A 76 -16.02 -7.54 7.38
CA ASP A 76 -16.70 -8.58 6.58
C ASP A 76 -15.70 -9.29 5.66
N ALA A 77 -15.17 -10.42 6.13
CA ALA A 77 -14.19 -11.24 5.40
C ALA A 77 -14.70 -11.73 4.02
N PHE A 78 -16.01 -11.90 3.85
CA PHE A 78 -16.59 -12.34 2.58
C PHE A 78 -16.56 -11.22 1.53
N LYS A 79 -16.96 -10.00 1.93
CA LYS A 79 -16.83 -8.84 1.04
C LYS A 79 -15.37 -8.54 0.72
N LEU A 80 -14.50 -8.69 1.72
CA LEU A 80 -13.07 -8.48 1.58
C LEU A 80 -12.44 -9.41 0.53
N SER A 81 -12.63 -10.73 0.69
CA SER A 81 -12.08 -11.72 -0.25
C SER A 81 -12.58 -11.51 -1.69
N ARG A 82 -13.87 -11.18 -1.86
CA ARG A 82 -14.43 -10.86 -3.18
C ARG A 82 -13.75 -9.66 -3.84
N ILE A 83 -13.48 -8.60 -3.08
CA ILE A 83 -12.82 -7.40 -3.60
C ILE A 83 -11.36 -7.67 -3.95
N ILE A 84 -10.64 -8.45 -3.14
CA ILE A 84 -9.26 -8.86 -3.43
C ILE A 84 -9.20 -9.59 -4.78
N CYS A 85 -10.02 -10.63 -4.95
CA CYS A 85 -10.08 -11.40 -6.20
C CYS A 85 -10.46 -10.52 -7.41
N HIS A 86 -11.34 -9.53 -7.21
CA HIS A 86 -11.74 -8.58 -8.24
C HIS A 86 -10.62 -7.63 -8.66
N HIS A 87 -9.75 -7.23 -7.75
CA HIS A 87 -8.55 -6.48 -8.12
C HIS A 87 -7.53 -7.36 -8.84
N PHE A 88 -7.36 -8.61 -8.41
CA PHE A 88 -6.41 -9.53 -9.05
C PHE A 88 -6.84 -9.84 -10.49
N SER A 89 -8.13 -10.04 -10.74
CA SER A 89 -8.66 -10.26 -12.09
C SER A 89 -8.54 -9.03 -13.01
N ARG A 90 -8.40 -7.82 -12.46
CA ARG A 90 -8.12 -6.59 -13.22
C ARG A 90 -6.66 -6.45 -13.65
N GLY A 91 -5.77 -7.32 -13.17
CA GLY A 91 -4.34 -7.26 -13.50
C GLY A 91 -3.62 -6.07 -12.84
N VAL A 92 -3.92 -5.77 -11.56
CA VAL A 92 -3.16 -4.78 -10.79
C VAL A 92 -1.75 -5.32 -10.49
N PHE A 93 -0.76 -4.43 -10.42
CA PHE A 93 0.63 -4.80 -10.12
C PHE A 93 0.93 -4.85 -8.61
N ALA A 94 0.17 -4.09 -7.83
CA ALA A 94 0.26 -4.06 -6.39
C ALA A 94 -1.06 -3.61 -5.78
N MET A 95 -1.24 -3.98 -4.53
CA MET A 95 -2.35 -3.59 -3.68
C MET A 95 -1.85 -2.63 -2.61
N VAL A 96 -2.61 -1.58 -2.31
CA VAL A 96 -2.38 -0.68 -1.20
C VAL A 96 -3.64 -0.67 -0.34
N GLY A 97 -3.53 -0.70 0.97
CA GLY A 97 -4.73 -0.57 1.77
C GLY A 97 -4.53 -0.17 3.20
N ALA A 98 -5.44 0.66 3.69
CA ALA A 98 -5.59 0.97 5.10
C ALA A 98 -6.78 0.18 5.62
N VAL A 99 -6.48 -0.93 6.29
CA VAL A 99 -7.45 -1.94 6.71
C VAL A 99 -7.22 -2.26 8.18
N SER A 100 -8.26 -2.75 8.86
CA SER A 100 -8.17 -3.17 10.24
C SER A 100 -7.14 -4.31 10.41
N PRO A 101 -6.50 -4.43 11.59
CA PRO A 101 -5.55 -5.51 11.85
C PRO A 101 -6.17 -6.90 11.70
N GLU A 102 -7.44 -7.10 12.08
CA GLU A 102 -8.16 -8.37 11.88
C GLU A 102 -8.25 -8.80 10.41
N SER A 103 -8.26 -7.84 9.48
CA SER A 103 -8.31 -8.11 8.04
C SER A 103 -6.95 -8.30 7.41
N PHE A 104 -5.87 -7.92 8.12
CA PHE A 104 -4.51 -8.01 7.61
C PHE A 104 -4.11 -9.45 7.32
N ASP A 105 -4.43 -10.40 8.20
CA ASP A 105 -4.13 -11.82 8.02
C ASP A 105 -4.72 -12.40 6.72
N THR A 106 -5.93 -11.95 6.38
CA THR A 106 -6.58 -12.32 5.12
C THR A 106 -5.77 -11.77 3.96
N PHE A 107 -5.46 -10.46 3.94
CA PHE A 107 -4.64 -9.87 2.89
C PHE A 107 -3.27 -10.51 2.75
N HIS A 108 -2.58 -10.75 3.86
CA HIS A 108 -1.27 -11.38 3.90
C HIS A 108 -1.31 -12.78 3.28
N SER A 109 -2.34 -13.58 3.59
CA SER A 109 -2.53 -14.91 3.00
C SER A 109 -2.74 -14.86 1.48
N TYR A 110 -3.59 -13.94 0.99
CA TYR A 110 -3.81 -13.74 -0.45
C TYR A 110 -2.55 -13.19 -1.15
N ALA A 111 -1.89 -12.19 -0.57
CA ALA A 111 -0.67 -11.59 -1.10
C ALA A 111 0.42 -12.65 -1.30
N ASN A 112 0.66 -13.49 -0.30
CA ASN A 112 1.67 -14.54 -0.37
C ASN A 112 1.28 -15.68 -1.33
N THR A 113 0.00 -16.05 -1.38
CA THR A 113 -0.48 -17.12 -2.29
C THR A 113 -0.34 -16.72 -3.76
N PHE A 114 -0.68 -15.47 -4.09
CA PHE A 114 -0.69 -14.98 -5.47
C PHE A 114 0.55 -14.17 -5.85
N GLN A 115 1.55 -14.10 -4.96
CA GLN A 115 2.77 -13.31 -5.13
C GLN A 115 2.44 -11.84 -5.48
N MET A 116 1.38 -11.31 -4.88
CA MET A 116 0.87 -9.97 -5.12
C MET A 116 1.36 -9.02 -4.03
N PRO A 117 2.18 -8.01 -4.34
CA PRO A 117 2.64 -7.05 -3.36
C PRO A 117 1.47 -6.31 -2.70
N PHE A 118 1.41 -6.33 -1.38
CA PHE A 118 0.44 -5.59 -0.59
C PHE A 118 1.15 -4.61 0.36
N LEU A 119 0.78 -3.33 0.29
CA LEU A 119 1.34 -2.25 1.09
C LEU A 119 0.28 -1.71 2.06
N THR A 120 0.59 -1.68 3.35
CA THR A 120 -0.32 -1.13 4.38
C THR A 120 0.37 -0.12 5.28
N PRO A 121 -0.28 0.99 5.68
CA PRO A 121 0.23 1.89 6.71
C PRO A 121 0.02 1.36 8.13
N TRP A 122 -0.64 0.21 8.30
CA TRP A 122 -0.95 -0.36 9.61
C TRP A 122 0.20 -1.23 10.16
N PHE A 123 0.23 -1.47 11.48
CA PHE A 123 1.31 -2.20 12.13
C PHE A 123 1.51 -3.58 11.50
N PRO A 124 2.76 -3.98 11.20
CA PRO A 124 3.03 -5.34 10.77
C PRO A 124 2.82 -6.25 11.98
N GLU A 125 1.75 -7.03 11.95
CA GLU A 125 1.71 -8.24 12.74
C GLU A 125 2.83 -9.13 12.18
N LYS A 126 3.95 -9.24 12.93
CA LYS A 126 5.06 -10.11 12.54
C LYS A 126 4.58 -11.55 12.61
N MET A 127 3.93 -12.01 11.55
CA MET A 127 3.81 -13.42 11.26
C MET A 127 5.18 -13.87 10.76
N VAL A 128 5.72 -14.92 11.35
CA VAL A 128 7.02 -15.49 10.97
C VAL A 128 6.85 -16.13 9.59
N SER A 129 7.00 -15.36 8.52
CA SER A 129 6.89 -15.84 7.15
C SER A 129 8.28 -16.22 6.61
N SER A 130 8.36 -17.43 6.07
CA SER A 130 9.56 -18.02 5.50
C SER A 130 9.98 -17.30 4.21
N MET A 131 11.22 -16.80 4.16
CA MET A 131 12.02 -16.39 2.98
C MET A 131 11.45 -15.34 1.99
N LEU A 132 10.14 -15.27 1.73
CA LEU A 132 9.49 -14.29 0.84
C LEU A 132 8.14 -13.86 1.43
N ASP A 133 8.01 -12.58 1.76
CA ASP A 133 6.77 -11.95 2.22
C ASP A 133 6.33 -10.87 1.24
N PHE A 134 5.12 -11.00 0.72
CA PHE A 134 4.53 -10.07 -0.24
C PHE A 134 3.68 -8.99 0.45
N ALA A 135 3.45 -9.08 1.76
CA ALA A 135 2.72 -8.07 2.52
C ALA A 135 3.69 -7.23 3.36
N THR A 136 3.87 -5.98 2.97
CA THR A 136 4.79 -5.04 3.62
C THR A 136 4.02 -3.93 4.33
N SER A 137 4.36 -3.71 5.61
CA SER A 137 3.91 -2.54 6.35
C SER A 137 4.86 -1.35 6.15
N MET A 138 4.28 -0.16 6.01
CA MET A 138 4.99 1.13 5.98
C MET A 138 5.27 1.68 7.38
N LYS A 139 4.60 1.16 8.43
CA LYS A 139 4.76 1.66 9.80
C LYS A 139 5.98 1.00 10.45
N PRO A 140 6.96 1.77 10.94
CA PRO A 140 8.12 1.19 11.61
C PRO A 140 7.74 0.54 12.95
N GLU A 141 8.51 -0.47 13.36
CA GLU A 141 8.40 -1.09 14.68
C GLU A 141 8.84 -0.10 15.78
N PHE A 142 7.96 0.17 16.75
CA PHE A 142 8.22 1.15 17.81
C PHE A 142 8.69 0.51 19.14
N HIS A 143 8.60 -0.82 19.29
CA HIS A 143 8.95 -1.53 20.53
C HIS A 143 10.38 -1.23 21.00
N ARG A 144 11.33 -1.12 20.06
CA ARG A 144 12.73 -0.78 20.39
C ARG A 144 12.85 0.63 20.98
N ALA A 145 12.21 1.61 20.35
CA ALA A 145 12.22 2.98 20.86
C ALA A 145 11.59 3.09 22.26
N LEU A 146 10.56 2.29 22.54
CA LEU A 146 9.96 2.21 23.88
C LEU A 146 10.95 1.66 24.91
N ILE A 147 11.63 0.54 24.60
CA ILE A 147 12.65 -0.08 25.46
C ILE A 147 13.81 0.89 25.71
N ASP A 148 14.30 1.54 24.65
CA ASP A 148 15.39 2.53 24.73
C ASP A 148 15.00 3.70 25.65
N THR A 149 13.74 4.13 25.60
CA THR A 149 13.22 5.20 26.47
C THR A 149 13.20 4.78 27.94
N ILE A 150 12.75 3.55 28.24
CA ILE A 150 12.74 3.00 29.61
C ILE A 150 14.16 2.94 30.18
N HIS A 151 15.13 2.47 29.38
CA HIS A 151 16.53 2.42 29.78
C HIS A 151 17.14 3.81 29.96
N TYR A 152 16.86 4.74 29.05
CA TYR A 152 17.38 6.11 29.10
C TYR A 152 16.96 6.86 30.36
N TYR A 153 15.69 6.74 30.77
CA TYR A 153 15.18 7.38 31.98
C TYR A 153 15.40 6.55 33.26
N GLY A 154 15.93 5.33 33.15
CA GLY A 154 16.20 4.46 34.29
C GLY A 154 14.94 4.01 35.05
N TRP A 155 13.79 3.91 34.36
CA TRP A 155 12.53 3.52 34.99
C TRP A 155 12.61 2.07 35.49
N ARG A 156 12.45 1.89 36.81
CA ARG A 156 12.50 0.56 37.47
C ARG A 156 11.12 -0.07 37.64
N SER A 157 10.07 0.73 37.59
CA SER A 157 8.66 0.31 37.68
C SER A 157 7.86 1.12 36.68
N ILE A 158 7.04 0.44 35.89
CA ILE A 158 6.20 1.05 34.85
C ILE A 158 4.80 0.44 34.92
N ILE A 159 3.78 1.25 34.67
CA ILE A 159 2.42 0.78 34.45
C ILE A 159 2.18 0.79 32.95
N TYR A 160 2.00 -0.39 32.36
CA TYR A 160 1.72 -0.53 30.93
C TYR A 160 0.21 -0.69 30.70
N LEU A 161 -0.43 0.38 30.24
CA LEU A 161 -1.84 0.36 29.83
C LEU A 161 -1.90 0.13 28.32
N TYR A 162 -2.60 -0.93 27.91
CA TYR A 162 -2.79 -1.25 26.48
C TYR A 162 -4.27 -1.46 26.16
N CYS A 163 -4.64 -1.23 24.90
CA CYS A 163 -5.96 -1.55 24.36
C CYS A 163 -5.83 -2.72 23.38
N ASN A 164 -6.67 -3.75 23.55
CA ASN A 164 -6.65 -4.98 22.75
C ASN A 164 -6.94 -4.80 21.26
N MET A 165 -7.13 -3.57 20.75
CA MET A 165 -7.26 -3.32 19.31
C MET A 165 -5.92 -3.41 18.57
N GLU A 166 -4.80 -3.48 19.30
CA GLU A 166 -3.43 -3.66 18.80
C GLU A 166 -2.77 -4.87 19.49
N ALA A 167 -3.51 -5.97 19.65
CA ALA A 167 -3.05 -7.11 20.44
C ALA A 167 -3.13 -8.42 19.66
N SER A 168 -2.03 -8.74 18.99
CA SER A 168 -1.52 -10.11 18.97
C SER A 168 -0.21 -10.17 19.75
N LEU A 169 -0.35 -10.05 21.07
CA LEU A 169 0.44 -10.92 21.94
C LEU A 169 -0.41 -12.18 22.15
N PRO A 170 0.18 -13.39 22.12
CA PRO A 170 -0.58 -14.63 22.17
C PRO A 170 -1.12 -14.85 23.58
N THR A 171 -2.33 -14.36 23.87
CA THR A 171 -3.09 -14.77 25.05
C THR A 171 -4.59 -14.80 24.72
N SER A 172 -5.18 -15.99 24.82
CA SER A 172 -6.60 -16.29 24.64
C SER A 172 -7.46 -15.78 25.84
N PRO A 173 -8.79 -16.06 25.88
CA PRO A 173 -9.84 -15.14 25.48
C PRO A 173 -10.65 -14.61 26.67
N THR A 174 -11.02 -13.33 26.72
CA THR A 174 -12.26 -12.91 27.43
C THR A 174 -12.86 -11.61 26.87
N ASN A 175 -14.02 -11.79 26.24
CA ASN A 175 -15.27 -11.02 26.33
C ASN A 175 -15.25 -9.48 26.54
N SER A 176 -15.64 -8.80 25.45
CA SER A 176 -16.59 -7.67 25.36
C SER A 176 -16.43 -6.41 26.23
N SER A 177 -16.39 -5.30 25.48
CA SER A 177 -16.92 -3.97 25.84
C SER A 177 -16.22 -3.23 26.97
N ARG A 178 -15.24 -2.40 26.60
CA ARG A 178 -15.17 -1.00 27.04
C ARG A 178 -14.19 -0.20 26.20
N LYS A 179 -14.71 0.80 25.48
CA LYS A 179 -13.91 1.89 24.90
C LYS A 179 -13.19 2.57 26.07
N THR A 180 -11.87 2.56 26.09
CA THR A 180 -11.11 3.26 27.15
C THR A 180 -10.04 4.13 26.50
N GLN A 181 -10.19 5.43 26.69
CA GLN A 181 -9.25 6.49 26.35
C GLN A 181 -8.00 6.35 27.23
N ILE A 182 -6.81 6.46 26.64
CA ILE A 182 -5.52 6.35 27.32
C ILE A 182 -5.20 7.70 27.97
N TRP A 183 -5.05 7.72 29.31
CA TRP A 183 -4.41 8.80 30.05
C TRP A 183 -3.12 8.26 30.67
N PHE A 184 -1.99 8.90 30.37
CA PHE A 184 -0.72 8.61 31.06
C PHE A 184 -0.76 9.22 32.46
N LEU A 185 -0.79 8.39 33.50
CA LEU A 185 -0.45 8.77 34.86
C LEU A 185 0.98 8.27 35.12
N LEU A 186 1.93 9.20 35.12
CA LEU A 186 3.26 9.01 35.66
C LEU A 186 3.17 9.23 37.18
N LEU A 187 3.56 8.23 37.97
CA LEU A 187 3.95 8.41 39.37
C LEU A 187 5.44 8.72 39.43
#